data_AF-A0A7Y9IAM9-F1
#
_entry.id   AF-A0A7Y9IAM9-F1
#
_cell.length_a   1.000
_cell.length_b   1.000
_cell.length_c   1.000
_cell.angle_alpha   90.00
_cell.angle_beta   90.00
_cell.angle_gamma   90.00
#
_symmetry.space_group_name_H-M   'P 1'
#
loop_
_entity.id
_entity.type
_entity.pdbx_description
1 polymer ?
#
loop_
_entity_poly.entity_id
_entity_poly.type
_entity_poly.pdbx_seq_one_letter_code
_entity_poly.pdbx_strand_id
1 'polypeptide(L)'
;MTKYLLIVNFEGGAVQEPMEEWKPEEITAHLDYYRRLNDLLTASGELVRHELLTGPDVAKVVTSDGTTPVVTDGPFTEFKEWVAGFQVIDVETEQRAIEIAALVSAVPGPGGKPTQQPIQLRRVMEQGPANADEMVDYLATADGQS
;
A
#
# COMPACT_ATOMS: atom_id res chain seq x y z
N MET A 1 -8.58 -19.03 -0.32
CA MET A 1 -7.34 -18.25 -0.17
C MET A 1 -7.67 -17.01 0.65
N THR A 2 -6.67 -16.36 1.23
CA THR A 2 -6.86 -15.17 2.08
C THR A 2 -6.32 -13.95 1.36
N LYS A 3 -7.14 -12.91 1.28
CA LYS A 3 -6.75 -11.66 0.65
C LYS A 3 -5.96 -10.77 1.60
N TYR A 4 -4.91 -10.15 1.09
CA TYR A 4 -4.11 -9.16 1.80
C TYR A 4 -3.94 -7.90 0.95
N LEU A 5 -3.96 -6.76 1.60
CA LEU A 5 -3.63 -5.45 1.07
C LEU A 5 -2.19 -5.12 1.46
N LEU A 6 -1.36 -4.80 0.46
CA LEU A 6 -0.02 -4.26 0.61
C LEU A 6 -0.08 -2.78 0.26
N ILE A 7 0.30 -1.92 1.20
CA ILE A 7 0.29 -0.46 1.02
C ILE A 7 1.73 0.05 0.98
N VAL A 8 2.03 0.86 -0.04
CA VAL A 8 3.29 1.60 -0.17
C VAL A 8 2.99 3.09 0.03
N ASN A 9 3.69 3.74 0.94
CA ASN A 9 3.58 5.18 1.19
C ASN A 9 4.62 5.98 0.37
N PHE A 10 4.41 7.28 0.21
CA PHE A 10 5.37 8.21 -0.40
C PHE A 10 6.64 8.41 0.45
N GLU A 11 6.57 8.16 1.75
CA GLU A 11 7.75 8.14 2.61
C GLU A 11 8.65 6.96 2.23
N GLY A 12 9.94 7.25 1.97
CA GLY A 12 10.91 6.25 1.57
C GLY A 12 11.39 5.37 2.74
N GLY A 13 11.96 4.20 2.40
CA GLY A 13 12.67 3.32 3.31
C GLY A 13 14.10 3.77 3.62
N ALA A 14 15.06 2.84 3.50
CA ALA A 14 16.48 3.14 3.75
C ALA A 14 17.10 4.10 2.71
N VAL A 15 16.50 4.21 1.53
CA VAL A 15 16.88 5.18 0.50
C VAL A 15 16.11 6.47 0.76
N GLN A 16 16.83 7.54 1.05
CA GLN A 16 16.26 8.84 1.43
C GLN A 16 16.31 9.84 0.27
N GLU A 17 17.16 9.58 -0.72
CA GLU A 17 17.29 10.39 -1.93
C GLU A 17 15.98 10.30 -2.73
N PRO A 18 15.36 11.45 -3.08
CA PRO A 18 14.15 11.45 -3.87
C PRO A 18 14.43 10.85 -5.25
N MET A 19 13.45 10.14 -5.82
CA MET A 19 13.63 9.42 -7.09
C MET A 19 14.01 10.35 -8.26
N GLU A 20 13.67 11.65 -8.19
CA GLU A 20 14.09 12.67 -9.16
C GLU A 20 15.61 12.86 -9.24
N GLU A 21 16.34 12.53 -8.17
CA GLU A 21 17.80 12.60 -8.10
C GLU A 21 18.49 11.29 -8.54
N TRP A 22 17.73 10.23 -8.81
CA TRP A 22 18.27 8.95 -9.23
C TRP A 22 18.69 8.99 -10.70
N LYS A 23 19.62 8.11 -11.08
CA LYS A 23 20.00 7.98 -12.49
C LYS A 23 18.87 7.35 -13.30
N PRO A 24 18.69 7.71 -14.58
CA PRO A 24 17.67 7.11 -15.45
C PRO A 24 17.72 5.57 -15.48
N GLU A 25 18.91 4.98 -15.50
CA GLU A 25 19.10 3.53 -15.43
C GLU A 25 18.67 2.91 -14.10
N GLU A 26 18.79 3.61 -12.98
CA GLU A 26 18.34 3.16 -11.66
C GLU A 26 16.81 3.19 -11.57
N ILE A 27 16.19 4.27 -12.06
CA ILE A 27 14.74 4.38 -12.18
C ILE A 27 14.20 3.27 -13.09
N THR A 28 14.86 3.02 -14.23
CA THR A 28 14.46 1.94 -15.14
C THR A 28 14.54 0.58 -14.48
N ALA A 29 15.64 0.28 -13.77
CA ALA A 29 15.80 -0.98 -13.05
C ALA A 29 14.73 -1.18 -11.96
N HIS A 30 14.37 -0.10 -11.25
CA HIS A 30 13.32 -0.07 -10.25
C HIS A 30 11.95 -0.41 -10.86
N LEU A 31 11.55 0.29 -11.92
CA LEU A 31 10.29 0.08 -12.62
C LEU A 31 10.20 -1.32 -13.26
N ASP A 32 11.30 -1.78 -13.86
CA ASP A 32 11.38 -3.10 -14.47
C ASP A 32 11.26 -4.23 -13.45
N TYR A 33 11.82 -4.05 -12.26
CA TYR A 33 11.65 -5.00 -11.16
C TYR A 33 10.18 -5.12 -10.75
N TYR A 34 9.51 -3.98 -10.51
CA TYR A 34 8.08 -3.95 -10.21
C TYR A 34 7.25 -4.64 -11.28
N ARG A 35 7.50 -4.32 -12.56
CA ARG A 35 6.77 -4.95 -13.68
C ARG A 35 6.92 -6.47 -13.66
N ARG A 36 8.16 -6.97 -13.58
CA ARG A 36 8.43 -8.41 -13.53
C ARG A 36 7.78 -9.09 -12.33
N LEU A 37 7.83 -8.47 -11.15
CA LEU A 37 7.19 -9.02 -9.95
C LEU A 37 5.67 -9.11 -10.14
N ASN A 38 5.03 -8.05 -10.63
CA ASN A 38 3.59 -8.04 -10.89
C ASN A 38 3.20 -9.06 -11.96
N ASP A 39 4.00 -9.21 -13.02
CA ASP A 39 3.76 -10.21 -14.07
C ASP A 39 3.82 -11.63 -13.51
N LEU A 40 4.80 -11.92 -12.64
CA LEU A 40 4.94 -13.23 -11.99
C LEU A 40 3.75 -13.53 -11.07
N LEU A 41 3.34 -12.57 -10.25
CA LEU A 41 2.21 -12.73 -9.32
C LEU A 41 0.87 -12.81 -10.06
N THR A 42 0.74 -12.11 -11.20
CA THR A 42 -0.43 -12.23 -12.07
C THR A 42 -0.48 -13.62 -12.71
N ALA A 43 0.66 -14.11 -13.22
CA ALA A 43 0.74 -15.44 -13.83
C ALA A 43 0.48 -16.57 -12.84
N SER A 44 0.84 -16.41 -11.57
CA SER A 44 0.50 -17.37 -10.50
C SER A 44 -0.94 -17.26 -10.02
N GLY A 45 -1.67 -16.20 -10.39
CA GLY A 45 -3.01 -15.90 -9.89
C GLY A 45 -3.03 -15.30 -8.48
N GLU A 46 -1.87 -14.98 -7.91
CA GLU A 46 -1.74 -14.41 -6.57
C GLU A 46 -2.04 -12.90 -6.55
N LEU A 47 -1.85 -12.18 -7.66
CA LEU A 47 -2.17 -10.75 -7.76
C LEU A 47 -3.61 -10.54 -8.23
N VAL A 48 -4.44 -9.94 -7.36
CA VAL A 48 -5.84 -9.60 -7.65
C VAL A 48 -5.93 -8.23 -8.33
N ARG A 49 -5.21 -7.24 -7.79
CA ARG A 49 -5.22 -5.86 -8.28
C ARG A 49 -3.97 -5.11 -7.82
N HIS A 50 -3.49 -4.16 -8.61
CA HIS A 50 -2.54 -3.15 -8.15
C HIS A 50 -2.86 -1.80 -8.80
N GLU A 51 -2.59 -0.71 -8.09
CA GLU A 51 -2.80 0.65 -8.60
C GLU A 51 -1.73 1.60 -8.05
N LEU A 52 -1.31 2.54 -8.89
CA LEU A 52 -0.52 3.71 -8.49
C LEU A 52 -1.49 4.86 -8.24
N LEU A 53 -1.26 5.63 -7.18
CA LEU A 53 -2.09 6.78 -6.83
C LEU A 53 -1.41 8.08 -7.24
N THR A 54 -2.22 9.11 -7.48
CA THR A 54 -1.73 10.46 -7.71
C THR A 54 -1.06 11.02 -6.45
N GLY A 55 -0.19 12.03 -6.62
CA GLY A 55 0.43 12.73 -5.52
C GLY A 55 -0.57 13.40 -4.56
N PRO A 56 -0.14 13.72 -3.32
CA PRO A 56 -0.98 14.34 -2.31
C PRO A 56 -1.44 15.76 -2.66
N ASP A 57 -0.77 16.42 -3.61
CA ASP A 57 -1.05 17.77 -4.09
C ASP A 57 -2.38 17.89 -4.84
N VAL A 58 -2.83 16.81 -5.45
CA VAL A 58 -4.12 16.75 -6.17
C VAL A 58 -5.19 15.96 -5.41
N ALA A 59 -4.87 15.44 -4.23
CA ALA A 59 -5.80 14.70 -3.39
C ALA A 59 -6.90 15.63 -2.82
N LYS A 60 -8.11 15.09 -2.67
CA LYS A 60 -9.26 15.76 -2.05
C LYS A 60 -9.72 14.95 -0.85
N VAL A 61 -9.98 15.62 0.27
CA VAL A 61 -10.69 15.04 1.41
C VAL A 61 -12.13 15.51 1.36
N VAL A 62 -13.07 14.58 1.53
CA VAL A 62 -14.51 14.86 1.47
C VAL A 62 -15.16 14.38 2.76
N THR A 63 -15.84 15.27 3.46
CA THR A 63 -16.68 14.94 4.61
C THR A 63 -18.11 15.39 4.36
N SER A 64 -19.10 14.72 4.97
CA SER A 64 -20.52 15.07 4.81
C SER A 64 -21.31 14.63 6.03
N ASP A 65 -22.31 15.42 6.39
CA ASP A 65 -23.35 15.10 7.38
C ASP A 65 -24.62 14.52 6.73
N GLY A 66 -24.55 14.15 5.45
CA GLY A 66 -25.69 13.71 4.64
C GLY A 66 -26.37 14.83 3.85
N THR A 67 -25.90 16.08 3.96
CA THR A 67 -26.40 17.20 3.17
C THR A 67 -25.39 17.66 2.10
N THR A 68 -24.72 18.79 2.30
CA THR A 68 -23.71 19.33 1.39
C THR A 68 -22.34 18.85 1.84
N PRO A 69 -21.52 18.23 0.96
CA PRO A 69 -20.18 17.81 1.33
C PRO A 69 -19.25 19.02 1.53
N VAL A 70 -18.36 18.92 2.52
CA VAL A 70 -17.21 19.81 2.68
C VAL A 70 -16.02 19.13 1.99
N VAL A 71 -15.41 19.84 1.04
CA VAL A 71 -14.26 19.35 0.26
C VAL A 71 -13.04 20.21 0.58
N THR A 72 -11.92 19.57 0.93
CA THR A 72 -10.64 20.24 1.18
C THR A 72 -9.53 19.66 0.30
N ASP A 73 -8.66 20.54 -0.18
CA ASP A 73 -7.49 20.20 -1.01
C ASP A 73 -6.28 19.85 -0.12
N GLY A 74 -5.41 18.93 -0.55
CA GLY A 74 -4.21 18.55 0.20
C GLY A 74 -3.03 19.56 0.10
N PRO A 75 -2.03 19.52 1.01
CA PRO A 75 -1.88 18.61 2.17
C PRO A 75 -2.27 19.25 3.52
N PHE A 76 -2.85 18.43 4.41
CA PHE A 76 -2.91 18.71 5.85
C PHE A 76 -1.51 18.56 6.46
N THR A 77 -1.12 19.46 7.36
CA THR A 77 0.17 19.43 8.09
C THR A 77 0.32 18.25 9.06
N GLU A 78 -0.74 17.47 9.31
CA GLU A 78 -0.76 16.43 10.36
C GLU A 78 -0.76 14.98 9.84
N PHE A 79 -1.03 14.72 8.54
CA PHE A 79 -0.97 13.37 7.98
C PHE A 79 0.36 13.15 7.27
N LYS A 80 1.29 12.51 7.98
CA LYS A 80 2.66 12.23 7.51
C LYS A 80 2.69 11.12 6.44
N GLU A 81 1.75 10.18 6.49
CA GLU A 81 1.80 8.99 5.65
C GLU A 81 0.73 9.02 4.54
N TRP A 82 1.14 9.40 3.32
CA TRP A 82 0.30 9.31 2.13
C TRP A 82 0.60 8.05 1.32
N VAL A 83 -0.44 7.33 0.94
CA VAL A 83 -0.33 6.11 0.11
C VAL A 83 0.06 6.50 -1.32
N ALA A 84 1.20 5.98 -1.79
CA ALA A 84 1.67 6.11 -3.16
C ALA A 84 1.08 5.04 -4.09
N GLY A 85 0.74 3.87 -3.54
CA GLY A 85 0.16 2.78 -4.30
C GLY A 85 -0.20 1.60 -3.42
N PHE A 86 -0.95 0.66 -3.99
CA PHE A 86 -1.34 -0.55 -3.28
C PHE A 86 -1.40 -1.77 -4.19
N GLN A 87 -1.33 -2.95 -3.58
CA GLN A 87 -1.57 -4.24 -4.21
C GLN A 87 -2.55 -5.05 -3.35
N VAL A 88 -3.49 -5.75 -3.98
CA VAL A 88 -4.32 -6.77 -3.34
C VAL A 88 -3.86 -8.12 -3.87
N ILE A 89 -3.45 -8.99 -2.97
CA ILE A 89 -3.05 -10.37 -3.26
C ILE A 89 -4.03 -11.36 -2.65
N ASP A 90 -4.18 -12.53 -3.24
CA ASP A 90 -4.96 -13.66 -2.72
C ASP A 90 -4.08 -14.90 -2.63
N VAL A 91 -3.71 -15.29 -1.40
CA VAL A 91 -2.68 -16.30 -1.15
C VAL A 91 -3.14 -17.34 -0.14
N GLU A 92 -2.53 -18.52 -0.15
CA GLU A 92 -2.93 -19.61 0.75
C GLU A 92 -2.55 -19.36 2.21
N THR A 93 -1.45 -18.64 2.47
CA THR A 93 -0.90 -18.45 3.81
C THR A 93 -0.43 -17.02 4.05
N GLU A 94 -0.46 -16.59 5.32
CA GLU A 94 0.10 -15.31 5.74
C GLU A 94 1.60 -15.23 5.46
N GLN A 95 2.33 -16.34 5.64
CA GLN A 95 3.76 -16.41 5.34
C GLN A 95 4.05 -16.03 3.89
N ARG A 96 3.22 -16.51 2.94
CA ARG A 96 3.35 -16.14 1.53
C ARG A 96 3.06 -14.65 1.31
N ALA A 97 2.10 -14.09 2.02
CA ALA A 97 1.81 -12.65 1.97
C ALA A 97 3.02 -11.82 2.46
N ILE A 98 3.68 -12.26 3.53
CA ILE A 98 4.90 -11.64 4.06
C ILE A 98 6.06 -11.74 3.06
N GLU A 99 6.24 -12.89 2.40
CA GLU A 99 7.26 -13.04 1.34
C GLU A 99 7.05 -12.06 0.20
N ILE A 100 5.81 -11.90 -0.27
CA ILE A 100 5.49 -10.95 -1.34
C ILE A 100 5.74 -9.52 -0.87
N ALA A 101 5.31 -9.17 0.35
CA ALA A 101 5.58 -7.87 0.95
C ALA A 101 7.09 -7.59 1.06
N ALA A 102 7.90 -8.59 1.40
CA ALA A 102 9.36 -8.45 1.44
C ALA A 102 9.97 -8.22 0.04
N LEU A 103 9.44 -8.86 -1.02
CA LEU A 103 9.87 -8.59 -2.40
C LEU A 103 9.55 -7.16 -2.82
N VAL A 104 8.36 -6.66 -2.49
CA VAL A 104 7.98 -5.25 -2.74
C VAL A 104 8.84 -4.28 -1.90
N SER A 105 9.13 -4.62 -0.64
CA SER A 105 10.03 -3.83 0.22
C SER A 105 11.46 -3.74 -0.33
N ALA A 106 11.91 -4.79 -1.03
CA ALA A 106 13.28 -4.93 -1.51
C ALA A 106 13.51 -4.44 -2.96
N VAL A 107 12.55 -3.73 -3.56
CA VAL A 107 12.71 -3.19 -4.93
C VAL A 107 14.01 -2.38 -5.01
N PRO A 108 14.81 -2.53 -6.08
CA PRO A 108 16.13 -1.89 -6.18
C PRO A 108 16.01 -0.37 -6.27
N GLY A 109 16.80 0.33 -5.46
CA GLY A 109 17.05 1.76 -5.53
C GLY A 109 18.45 2.08 -6.10
N PRO A 110 19.04 3.23 -5.77
CA PRO A 110 20.34 3.66 -6.29
C PRO A 110 21.45 2.62 -6.07
N GLY A 111 22.26 2.40 -7.10
CA GLY A 111 23.29 1.36 -7.11
C GLY A 111 22.77 -0.08 -7.01
N GLY A 112 21.48 -0.31 -7.24
CA GLY A 112 20.84 -1.64 -7.16
C GLY A 112 20.60 -2.15 -5.74
N LYS A 113 20.75 -1.30 -4.72
CA LYS A 113 20.53 -1.69 -3.32
C LYS A 113 19.02 -1.77 -3.01
N PRO A 114 18.56 -2.72 -2.18
CA PRO A 114 17.16 -2.74 -1.75
C PRO A 114 16.74 -1.44 -1.09
N THR A 115 15.59 -0.89 -1.51
CA THR A 115 15.02 0.34 -0.93
C THR A 115 14.62 0.17 0.53
N GLN A 116 14.34 -1.07 0.97
CA GLN A 116 13.81 -1.38 2.30
C GLN A 116 12.54 -0.56 2.58
N GLN A 117 11.70 -0.41 1.56
CA GLN A 117 10.47 0.35 1.64
C GLN A 117 9.54 -0.28 2.69
N PRO A 118 9.04 0.48 3.67
CA PRO A 118 8.04 -0.03 4.60
C PRO A 118 6.76 -0.41 3.84
N ILE A 119 6.32 -1.65 3.98
CA ILE A 119 5.08 -2.15 3.38
C ILE A 119 4.10 -2.46 4.49
N GLN A 120 2.96 -1.78 4.50
CA GLN A 120 1.89 -2.16 5.43
C GLN A 120 1.15 -3.36 4.84
N LEU A 121 1.23 -4.50 5.52
CA LEU A 121 0.53 -5.72 5.15
C LEU A 121 -0.71 -5.88 6.03
N ARG A 122 -1.90 -5.86 5.42
CA ARG A 122 -3.17 -5.96 6.14
C ARG A 122 -4.07 -7.00 5.51
N ARG A 123 -4.65 -7.90 6.33
CA ARG A 123 -5.65 -8.83 5.85
C ARG A 123 -6.91 -8.08 5.41
N VAL A 124 -7.46 -8.45 4.26
CA VAL A 124 -8.76 -7.95 3.78
C VAL A 124 -9.86 -8.84 4.35
N MET A 125 -10.86 -8.23 4.99
CA MET A 125 -12.05 -8.94 5.48
C MET A 125 -12.99 -9.23 4.30
N GLU A 126 -13.42 -10.49 4.16
CA GLU A 126 -14.38 -10.86 3.11
C GLU A 126 -15.81 -10.45 3.45
N GLN A 127 -16.14 -10.38 4.75
CA GLN A 127 -17.41 -9.87 5.26
C GLN A 127 -17.10 -8.89 6.38
N GLY A 128 -17.69 -7.70 6.28
CA GLY A 128 -17.67 -6.71 7.36
C GLY A 128 -18.74 -7.01 8.42
N PRO A 129 -18.72 -6.29 9.55
CA PRO A 129 -19.75 -6.42 10.57
C PRO A 129 -21.13 -6.11 10.00
N ALA A 130 -22.09 -7.01 10.21
CA ALA A 130 -23.44 -6.91 9.68
C ALA A 130 -24.44 -6.32 10.68
N ASN A 131 -24.07 -6.23 11.97
CA ASN A 131 -24.92 -5.75 13.04
C ASN A 131 -24.10 -5.02 14.13
N ALA A 132 -24.79 -4.48 15.14
CA ALA A 132 -24.19 -3.67 16.19
C ALA A 132 -23.19 -4.45 17.05
N ASP A 133 -23.50 -5.70 17.40
CA ASP A 133 -22.62 -6.52 18.24
C ASP A 133 -21.33 -6.85 17.50
N GLU A 134 -21.43 -7.26 16.22
CA GLU A 134 -20.25 -7.49 15.37
C GLU A 134 -19.42 -6.22 15.13
N MET A 135 -20.08 -5.06 15.06
CA MET A 135 -19.36 -3.78 14.95
C MET A 135 -18.57 -3.46 16.22
N VAL A 136 -19.14 -3.72 17.41
CA VAL A 136 -18.45 -3.54 18.68
C VAL A 136 -17.22 -4.44 18.77
N ASP A 137 -17.37 -5.72 18.38
CA ASP A 137 -16.25 -6.67 18.34
C ASP A 137 -15.15 -6.21 17.37
N TYR A 138 -15.52 -5.77 16.17
CA TYR A 138 -14.58 -5.23 15.19
C TYR A 138 -13.82 -4.02 15.75
N LEU A 139 -14.52 -3.06 16.36
CA LEU A 139 -13.91 -1.84 16.91
C LEU A 139 -12.93 -2.16 18.06
N ALA A 140 -13.23 -3.17 18.89
CA ALA A 140 -12.30 -3.61 19.94
C ALA A 140 -10.95 -4.10 19.37
N THR A 141 -10.95 -4.69 18.16
CA THR A 141 -9.69 -5.07 17.48
C THR A 141 -8.97 -3.87 16.84
N ALA A 142 -9.69 -2.82 16.48
CA ALA A 142 -9.13 -1.64 15.82
C ALA A 142 -8.31 -0.76 16.78
N ASP A 143 -8.62 -0.77 18.07
CA ASP A 143 -7.90 -0.02 19.10
C ASP A 143 -6.56 -0.67 19.52
N GLY A 144 -6.19 -1.81 18.91
CA GLY A 144 -4.91 -2.47 19.15
C GLY A 144 -4.75 -3.11 20.53
N GLN A 145 -5.86 -3.43 21.22
CA GLN A 145 -5.87 -4.04 22.56
C GLN A 145 -5.92 -5.59 22.57
N SER A 146 -5.77 -6.25 21.41
CA SER A 146 -5.73 -7.72 21.32
C SER A 146 -4.32 -8.29 21.47
#